data_AF-A0A963LTN2-F1
#
_entry.id   AF-A0A963LTN2-F1
#
_cell.length_a   1.000
_cell.length_b   1.000
_cell.length_c   1.000
_cell.angle_alpha   90.00
_cell.angle_beta   90.00
_cell.angle_gamma   90.00
#
_symmetry.space_group_name_H-M   'P 1'
#
loop_
_entity.id
_entity.type
_entity.pdbx_description
1 polymer ?
#
loop_
_entity_poly.entity_id
_entity_poly.type
_entity_poly.pdbx_seq_one_letter_code
_entity_poly.pdbx_strand_id
1 'polypeptide(L)' 'MILKELDPFHGGDEQAFAARISADRMAYYLRRYYRRSDTVDVLNGLRIRSGGSMARIDHLLLHAHGMLVIER' A
#
# COMPACT_ATOMS: atom_id res chain seq x y z
N MET A 1 -2.75 -12.40 2.88
CA MET A 1 -1.32 -12.47 2.55
C MET A 1 -0.80 -11.09 2.14
N ILE A 2 0.51 -10.82 2.28
CA ILE A 2 1.12 -9.58 1.76
C ILE A 2 1.80 -9.90 0.44
N LEU A 3 1.27 -9.36 -0.66
CA LEU A 3 1.77 -9.62 -2.01
C LEU A 3 2.80 -8.58 -2.47
N LYS A 4 2.69 -7.34 -1.99
CA LYS A 4 3.64 -6.28 -2.27
C LYS A 4 3.91 -5.45 -1.03
N GLU A 5 5.19 -5.33 -0.67
CA GLU A 5 5.67 -4.41 0.36
C GLU A 5 5.93 -3.01 -0.23
N LEU A 6 6.05 -2.00 0.64
CA LEU A 6 6.43 -0.65 0.21
C LEU A 6 7.83 -0.67 -0.42
N ASP A 7 8.00 0.12 -1.48
CA ASP A 7 9.32 0.29 -2.10
C ASP A 7 10.29 0.94 -1.11
N PRO A 8 11.62 0.77 -1.25
CA PRO A 8 12.57 1.51 -0.44
C PRO A 8 12.37 3.02 -0.52
N PHE A 9 12.53 3.71 0.60
CA PHE A 9 12.50 5.18 0.64
C PHE A 9 13.88 5.72 0.24
N HIS A 10 13.91 6.62 -0.74
CA HIS A 10 15.15 7.17 -1.31
C HIS A 10 15.45 8.60 -0.84
N GLY A 11 14.83 9.04 0.26
CA GLY A 11 14.91 10.42 0.72
C GLY A 11 13.88 11.34 0.06
N GLY A 12 13.85 12.59 0.50
CA GLY A 12 12.89 13.61 0.06
C GLY A 12 12.84 14.78 1.04
N ASP A 13 11.89 15.68 0.81
CA ASP A 13 11.57 16.76 1.74
C ASP A 13 10.81 16.25 2.98
N GLU A 14 10.52 17.15 3.91
CA GLU A 14 9.80 16.84 5.15
C GLU A 14 8.42 16.24 4.87
N GLN A 15 7.75 16.69 3.80
CA GLN A 15 6.43 16.17 3.40
C GLN A 15 6.53 14.72 2.90
N ALA A 16 7.52 14.40 2.07
CA ALA A 16 7.79 13.05 1.61
C ALA A 16 8.15 12.12 2.78
N PHE A 17 8.90 12.62 3.77
CA PHE A 17 9.23 11.87 4.98
C PHE A 17 7.99 11.60 5.85
N ALA A 18 7.13 12.59 6.06
CA ALA A 18 5.88 12.43 6.79
C ALA A 18 4.94 11.43 6.09
N ALA A 19 4.78 11.54 4.76
CA ALA A 19 4.03 10.57 3.96
C ALA A 19 4.59 9.16 4.10
N ARG A 20 5.93 9.02 4.10
CA ARG A 20 6.59 7.74 4.29
C ARG A 20 6.32 7.12 5.66
N ILE A 21 6.49 7.87 6.75
CA ILE A 21 6.21 7.39 8.12
C ILE A 21 4.78 6.89 8.22
N SER A 22 3.87 7.66 7.63
CA SER A 22 2.46 7.30 7.56
C SER A 22 2.32 5.95 6.84
N ALA A 23 2.80 5.82 5.61
CA ALA A 23 2.69 4.60 4.81
C ALA A 23 3.27 3.38 5.54
N ASP A 24 4.45 3.51 6.14
CA ASP A 24 5.10 2.44 6.92
C ASP A 24 4.24 1.99 8.10
N ARG A 25 3.61 2.93 8.82
CA ARG A 25 2.72 2.60 9.95
C ARG A 25 1.51 1.77 9.49
N MET A 26 0.87 2.14 8.38
CA MET A 26 -0.28 1.39 7.87
C MET A 26 0.15 0.03 7.33
N ALA A 27 1.23 -0.03 6.55
CA ALA A 27 1.78 -1.29 6.05
C ALA A 27 2.13 -2.25 7.20
N TYR A 28 2.68 -1.74 8.32
CA TYR A 28 2.93 -2.53 9.51
C TYR A 28 1.65 -3.16 10.09
N TYR A 29 0.57 -2.37 10.24
CA TYR A 29 -0.69 -2.91 10.77
C TYR A 29 -1.35 -3.91 9.83
N LEU A 30 -1.37 -3.62 8.53
CA LEU A 30 -1.88 -4.53 7.52
C LEU A 30 -1.10 -5.84 7.51
N ARG A 31 0.23 -5.78 7.57
CA ARG A 31 1.07 -6.98 7.73
C ARG A 31 0.76 -7.72 9.01
N ARG A 32 0.68 -7.03 10.16
CA ARG A 32 0.40 -7.67 11.45
C ARG A 32 -0.91 -8.46 11.43
N TYR A 33 -1.95 -7.93 10.78
CA TYR A 33 -3.26 -8.56 10.73
C TYR A 33 -3.39 -9.61 9.60
N TYR A 34 -2.97 -9.26 8.37
CA TYR A 34 -3.24 -10.07 7.17
C TYR A 34 -2.09 -10.99 6.73
N ARG A 35 -0.94 -11.07 7.43
CA ARG A 35 0.19 -11.91 6.96
C ARG A 35 -0.17 -13.38 6.75
N ARG A 36 -1.13 -13.91 7.52
CA ARG A 36 -1.60 -15.31 7.46
C ARG A 36 -3.00 -15.45 6.88
N SER A 37 -3.60 -14.37 6.38
CA SER A 37 -4.90 -14.45 5.74
C SER A 37 -4.77 -15.16 4.39
N ASP A 38 -5.69 -16.08 4.15
CA ASP A 38 -5.92 -16.83 2.91
C ASP A 38 -7.00 -16.18 2.02
N THR A 39 -7.75 -15.22 2.55
CA THR A 39 -8.87 -14.56 1.87
C THR A 39 -8.60 -13.13 1.43
N VAL A 40 -7.67 -12.43 2.09
CA VAL A 40 -7.35 -11.02 1.80
C VAL A 40 -5.90 -10.87 1.38
N ASP A 41 -5.69 -10.31 0.20
CA ASP A 41 -4.39 -9.93 -0.32
C ASP A 41 -4.12 -8.44 -0.15
N VAL A 42 -2.91 -8.09 0.26
CA VAL A 42 -2.50 -6.70 0.48
C VAL A 42 -1.37 -6.31 -0.47
N LEU A 43 -1.54 -5.19 -1.19
CA LEU A 43 -0.53 -4.55 -2.01
C LEU A 43 -0.25 -3.13 -1.51
N ASN A 44 0.97 -2.87 -1.06
CA ASN A 44 1.39 -1.56 -0.56
C ASN A 44 2.13 -0.75 -1.64
N GLY A 45 1.79 0.53 -1.77
CA GLY A 45 2.45 1.49 -2.65
C GLY A 45 2.37 1.08 -4.12
N LEU A 46 1.16 0.91 -4.64
CA LEU A 46 0.91 0.49 -6.00
C LEU A 46 0.98 1.69 -6.95
N ARG A 47 1.71 1.54 -8.06
CA ARG A 47 1.80 2.53 -9.14
C ARG A 47 1.36 1.87 -10.44
N ILE A 48 0.28 2.35 -11.03
CA ILE A 48 -0.31 1.78 -12.24
C ILE A 48 -0.36 2.85 -13.32
N ARG A 49 0.19 2.54 -14.50
CA ARG A 49 0.02 3.39 -15.67
C ARG A 49 -1.30 3.05 -16.36
N SER A 50 -2.16 4.05 -16.56
CA SER A 50 -3.44 3.90 -17.26
C SER A 50 -3.75 5.19 -18.02
N GLY A 51 -4.10 5.07 -19.31
CA GLY A 51 -4.51 6.22 -20.13
C GLY A 51 -3.48 7.37 -20.20
N GLY A 52 -2.19 7.06 -20.16
CA GLY A 52 -1.12 8.07 -20.13
C GLY A 52 -0.84 8.68 -18.75
N SER A 53 -1.68 8.40 -17.75
CA SER A 53 -1.53 8.85 -16.37
C SER A 53 -0.92 7.78 -15.48
N MET A 54 -0.29 8.20 -14.38
CA MET A 54 0.19 7.31 -13.33
C MET A 54 -0.76 7.40 -12.13
N ALA A 55 -1.58 6.36 -11.94
CA ALA A 55 -2.38 6.21 -10.73
C ALA A 55 -1.49 5.70 -9.59
N ARG A 56 -1.74 6.21 -8.39
CA ARG A 56 -1.07 5.80 -7.15
C ARG A 56 -2.14 5.33 -6.18
N ILE A 57 -1.89 4.19 -5.55
CA ILE A 57 -2.71 3.67 -4.46
C ILE A 57 -1.78 3.37 -3.29
N ASP A 58 -2.05 3.98 -2.14
CA ASP A 58 -1.19 3.83 -0.95
C ASP A 58 -1.27 2.39 -0.40
N HIS A 59 -2.49 1.88 -0.19
CA HIS A 59 -2.71 0.48 0.18
C HIS A 59 -3.98 -0.08 -0.46
N LEU A 60 -3.84 -1.22 -1.16
CA LEU A 60 -4.94 -1.95 -1.77
C LEU A 60 -5.13 -3.30 -1.05
N LEU A 61 -6.36 -3.54 -0.60
CA LEU A 61 -6.81 -4.82 -0.06
C LEU A 61 -7.75 -5.47 -1.08
N LEU A 62 -7.47 -6.71 -1.45
CA LEU A 62 -8.26 -7.50 -2.39
C LEU A 62 -8.89 -8.67 -1.65
N HIS A 63 -10.18 -8.88 -1.89
CA HIS A 63 -10.95 -10.04 -1.43
C HIS A 63 -11.76 -10.60 -2.60
N ALA A 64 -12.18 -11.86 -2.53
CA ALA A 64 -13.03 -12.48 -3.55
C ALA A 64 -14.36 -11.76 -3.81
N HIS A 65 -14.77 -10.86 -2.91
CA HIS A 65 -16.04 -10.12 -2.98
C HIS A 65 -15.87 -8.62 -3.24
N GLY A 66 -14.64 -8.15 -3.44
CA GLY A 66 -14.40 -6.75 -3.72
C GLY A 66 -13.00 -6.29 -3.32
N MET A 67 -12.82 -4.96 -3.32
CA MET A 67 -11.56 -4.34 -2.96
C MET A 67 -11.80 -3.14 -2.04
N LEU A 68 -10.79 -2.84 -1.23
CA LEU A 68 -10.75 -1.66 -0.39
C LEU A 68 -9.46 -0.90 -0.64
N VAL A 69 -9.61 0.39 -0.90
CA VAL A 69 -8.51 1.33 -1.12
C VAL A 69 -8.38 2.20 0.12
N ILE A 70 -7.17 2.28 0.67
CA ILE A 70 -6.83 3.12 1.82
C ILE A 70 -5.88 4.21 1.33
N GLU A 71 -6.37 5.44 1.32
CA GLU A 71 -5.59 6.64 0.97
C GLU A 71 -5.41 7.55 2.19
N ARG A 72 -4.44 8.46 2.09
CA ARG A 72 -4.25 9.59 3.00
C ARG A 72 -4.25 10.91 2.26
#